data_AF-A0A166IX64-F1
#
_entry.id   AF-A0A166IX64-F1
#
_cell.length_a   1.000
_cell.length_b   1.000
_cell.length_c   1.000
_cell.angle_alpha   90.00
_cell.angle_beta   90.00
_cell.angle_gamma   90.00
#
_symmetry.space_group_name_H-M   'P 1'
#
loop_
_entity.id
_entity.type
_entity.pdbx_description
1 polymer ?
#
loop_
_entity_poly.entity_id
_entity_poly.type
_entity_poly.pdbx_seq_one_letter_code
_entity_poly.pdbx_strand_id
1 'polypeptide(L)'
;MLVYSSDTILKPLSGFESLKIELIDFILAKRDIMELKKETTKSSKKNQEMKEDLPLNKLKIYLSQEYPKGSWFTKSDLKFVADINAYCIAQGYADVYEVLEVLVSEKFLTKDYRFGKYLYEINSSKTTEKDNKIVEKSKNNLRNQKTQSNEIVAHDIKKKKNVAQVSRNQKSVSNEIVAHDFKKKKQQLQKFAKTLPNASNLPTVPTSGGLFGWFDYNVTGNDLNELTRNIENKWIAQNKELVRVIKEFDTIYETFDELDKGYIQAIIASLKSAEEAARKASKGLDGVKENSRQLEKDQKDIKTIIDSQKIAVKAVLSFKEKLAKIEHILDVDQLFSDVDKLNNELSSFQKEIEQSNQEAKAFVNQKLSLVENTAEKIQSSLQDKITSIITNQASENSDIRKLIHKNTQKTDASLNDLSQKVASNNDEMKSVNQSISVLQQQLKISRIVAVGIFSVLVILMILILSGVLG
;
A
#
# COMPACT_ATOMS: atom_id res chain seq x y z
N MET A 1 -74.86 -27.20 -81.00
CA MET A 1 -74.08 -28.38 -80.58
C MET A 1 -73.04 -27.88 -79.59
N LEU A 2 -73.13 -28.33 -78.35
CA LEU A 2 -72.27 -27.94 -77.23
C LEU A 2 -70.84 -28.43 -77.45
N VAL A 3 -69.83 -27.57 -77.22
CA VAL A 3 -68.53 -28.01 -76.68
C VAL A 3 -68.08 -26.97 -75.65
N TYR A 4 -68.33 -27.29 -74.39
CA TYR A 4 -67.58 -26.75 -73.25
C TYR A 4 -66.15 -27.28 -73.33
N SER A 5 -65.14 -26.42 -73.18
CA SER A 5 -63.83 -26.83 -72.71
C SER A 5 -63.52 -26.09 -71.42
N SER A 6 -63.21 -26.90 -70.43
CA SER A 6 -63.21 -26.67 -68.99
C SER A 6 -61.88 -26.12 -68.51
N ASP A 7 -61.80 -24.80 -68.35
CA ASP A 7 -60.53 -24.12 -68.01
C ASP A 7 -60.61 -23.21 -66.77
N THR A 8 -61.48 -23.50 -65.79
CA THR A 8 -61.65 -22.56 -64.66
C THR A 8 -61.82 -23.18 -63.28
N ILE A 9 -61.52 -24.45 -63.05
CA ILE A 9 -61.59 -25.01 -61.69
C ILE A 9 -60.48 -26.03 -61.46
N LEU A 10 -59.26 -25.56 -61.18
CA LEU A 10 -58.20 -26.25 -60.39
C LEU A 10 -56.96 -25.35 -60.20
N LYS A 11 -57.15 -24.16 -59.62
CA LYS A 11 -56.10 -23.48 -58.84
C LYS A 11 -56.77 -23.03 -57.54
N PRO A 12 -56.60 -23.79 -56.44
CA PRO A 12 -55.66 -23.32 -55.43
C PRO A 12 -55.09 -24.46 -54.57
N LEU A 13 -53.93 -25.04 -54.93
CA LEU A 13 -53.21 -25.90 -53.97
C LEU A 13 -51.70 -25.62 -53.88
N SER A 14 -51.05 -25.13 -54.95
CA SER A 14 -49.61 -24.82 -54.92
C SER A 14 -49.25 -23.59 -54.08
N GLY A 15 -50.13 -22.59 -54.01
CA GLY A 15 -49.89 -21.38 -53.22
C GLY A 15 -49.96 -21.61 -51.70
N PHE A 16 -50.82 -22.52 -51.25
CA PHE A 16 -50.96 -22.84 -49.83
C PHE A 16 -49.83 -23.73 -49.30
N GLU A 17 -49.29 -24.65 -50.12
CA GLU A 17 -48.08 -25.39 -49.75
C GLU A 17 -46.83 -24.51 -49.74
N SER A 18 -46.67 -23.63 -50.73
CA SER A 18 -45.55 -22.66 -50.75
C SER A 18 -45.56 -21.75 -49.52
N LEU A 19 -46.74 -21.24 -49.13
CA LEU A 19 -46.91 -20.43 -47.92
C LEU A 19 -46.69 -21.24 -46.63
N LYS A 20 -47.05 -22.52 -46.60
CA LYS A 20 -46.75 -23.41 -45.44
C LYS A 20 -45.26 -23.68 -45.30
N ILE A 21 -44.55 -23.92 -46.41
CA ILE A 21 -43.10 -24.14 -46.42
C ILE A 21 -42.38 -22.85 -45.98
N GLU A 22 -42.74 -21.69 -46.53
CA GLU A 22 -42.18 -20.41 -46.10
C GLU A 22 -42.46 -20.10 -44.62
N LEU A 23 -43.66 -20.42 -44.11
CA LEU A 23 -44.00 -20.20 -42.71
C LEU A 23 -43.22 -21.15 -41.78
N ILE A 24 -43.03 -22.42 -42.18
CA ILE A 24 -42.22 -23.39 -41.44
C ILE A 24 -40.74 -22.95 -41.42
N ASP A 25 -40.19 -22.53 -42.56
CA ASP A 25 -38.81 -22.03 -42.66
C ASP A 25 -38.62 -20.75 -41.83
N PHE A 26 -39.61 -19.85 -41.83
CA PHE A 26 -39.60 -18.66 -40.99
C PHE A 26 -39.65 -18.99 -39.48
N ILE A 27 -40.47 -19.98 -39.08
CA ILE A 27 -40.56 -20.43 -37.69
C ILE A 27 -39.26 -21.12 -37.24
N LEU A 28 -38.66 -21.95 -38.10
CA LEU A 28 -37.38 -22.61 -37.84
C LEU A 28 -36.24 -21.58 -37.73
N ALA A 29 -36.17 -20.62 -38.66
CA ALA A 29 -35.20 -19.53 -38.58
C ALA A 29 -35.37 -18.68 -37.32
N LYS A 30 -36.61 -18.38 -36.91
CA LYS A 30 -36.88 -17.66 -35.65
C LYS A 30 -36.44 -18.45 -34.43
N ARG A 31 -36.68 -19.76 -34.39
CA ARG A 31 -36.25 -20.64 -33.30
C ARG A 31 -34.73 -20.71 -33.21
N ASP A 32 -34.05 -20.88 -34.33
CA ASP A 32 -32.59 -20.97 -34.37
C ASP A 32 -31.94 -19.63 -33.99
N ILE A 33 -32.52 -18.49 -34.40
CA ILE A 33 -32.12 -17.15 -33.92
C ILE A 33 -32.37 -17.00 -32.42
N MET A 34 -33.44 -17.59 -31.87
CA MET A 34 -33.77 -17.51 -30.45
C MET A 34 -32.84 -18.39 -29.59
N GLU A 35 -32.46 -19.57 -30.08
CA GLU A 35 -31.45 -20.44 -29.47
C GLU A 35 -30.05 -19.83 -29.56
N LEU A 36 -29.66 -19.26 -30.71
CA LEU A 36 -28.42 -18.49 -30.85
C LEU A 36 -28.39 -17.29 -29.89
N LYS A 37 -29.53 -16.61 -29.68
CA LYS A 37 -29.64 -15.54 -28.67
C LYS A 37 -29.51 -16.07 -27.24
N LYS A 38 -30.10 -17.22 -26.91
CA LYS A 38 -29.92 -17.84 -25.59
C LYS A 38 -28.47 -18.26 -25.35
N GLU A 39 -27.81 -18.87 -26.32
CA GLU A 39 -26.42 -19.29 -26.21
C GLU A 39 -25.47 -18.10 -26.11
N THR A 40 -25.68 -17.05 -26.91
CA THR A 40 -24.89 -15.80 -26.80
C THR A 40 -25.11 -15.09 -25.47
N THR A 41 -26.34 -15.08 -24.93
CA THR A 41 -26.63 -14.48 -23.62
C THR A 41 -26.01 -15.30 -22.46
N LYS A 42 -26.02 -16.63 -22.56
CA LYS A 42 -25.41 -17.54 -21.56
C LYS A 42 -23.88 -17.48 -21.61
N SER A 43 -23.30 -17.38 -22.80
CA SER A 43 -21.86 -17.15 -23.02
C SER A 43 -21.41 -15.76 -22.54
N SER A 44 -22.23 -14.73 -22.78
CA SER A 44 -22.00 -13.37 -22.29
C SER A 44 -22.01 -13.30 -20.76
N LYS A 45 -23.02 -13.88 -20.09
CA LYS A 45 -23.08 -13.93 -18.62
C LYS A 45 -21.89 -14.69 -18.01
N LYS A 46 -21.52 -15.85 -18.57
CA LYS A 46 -20.39 -16.64 -18.11
C LYS A 46 -19.04 -15.94 -18.33
N ASN A 47 -18.88 -15.18 -19.41
CA ASN A 47 -17.70 -14.35 -19.65
C ASN A 47 -17.65 -13.09 -18.79
N GLN A 48 -18.81 -12.60 -18.35
CA GLN A 48 -18.93 -11.44 -17.45
C GLN A 48 -18.62 -11.82 -16.00
N GLU A 49 -19.14 -12.96 -15.50
CA GLU A 49 -18.74 -13.57 -14.21
C GLU A 49 -17.24 -13.91 -14.19
N MET A 50 -16.68 -14.44 -15.29
CA MET A 50 -15.22 -14.69 -15.39
C MET A 50 -14.36 -13.42 -15.37
N LYS A 51 -14.90 -12.27 -15.79
CA LYS A 51 -14.19 -10.98 -15.78
C LYS A 51 -14.23 -10.31 -14.41
N GLU A 52 -15.33 -10.44 -13.69
CA GLU A 52 -15.53 -9.83 -12.36
C GLU A 52 -14.72 -10.57 -11.27
N ASP A 53 -14.53 -11.89 -11.38
CA ASP A 53 -13.72 -12.69 -10.43
C ASP A 53 -12.20 -12.66 -10.70
N LEU A 54 -11.77 -12.13 -11.85
CA LEU A 54 -10.37 -12.18 -12.27
C LEU A 54 -9.45 -11.29 -11.42
N PRO A 55 -9.81 -10.03 -11.08
CA PRO A 55 -9.00 -9.20 -10.20
C PRO A 55 -8.88 -9.79 -8.78
N LEU A 56 -9.98 -10.34 -8.26
CA LEU A 56 -10.04 -10.99 -6.95
C LEU A 56 -9.08 -12.17 -6.86
N ASN A 57 -9.15 -13.11 -7.80
CA ASN A 57 -8.31 -14.30 -7.78
C ASN A 57 -6.83 -14.00 -8.00
N LYS A 58 -6.51 -13.01 -8.85
CA LYS A 58 -5.14 -12.57 -9.04
C LYS A 58 -4.58 -11.89 -7.79
N LEU A 59 -5.36 -11.06 -7.12
CA LEU A 59 -4.92 -10.42 -5.87
C LEU A 59 -4.67 -11.45 -4.77
N LYS A 60 -5.53 -12.49 -4.63
CA LYS A 60 -5.28 -13.61 -3.71
C LYS A 60 -3.93 -14.29 -3.93
N ILE A 61 -3.59 -14.57 -5.20
CA ILE A 61 -2.32 -15.22 -5.56
C ILE A 61 -1.14 -14.31 -5.20
N TYR A 62 -1.21 -13.04 -5.59
CA TYR A 62 -0.15 -12.08 -5.29
C TYR A 62 0.09 -11.96 -3.78
N LEU A 63 -0.97 -11.75 -3.00
CA LEU A 63 -0.87 -11.65 -1.54
C LEU A 63 -0.32 -12.93 -0.90
N SER A 64 -0.70 -14.11 -1.40
CA SER A 64 -0.19 -15.39 -0.88
C SER A 64 1.29 -15.62 -1.18
N GLN A 65 1.82 -15.00 -2.23
CA GLN A 65 3.22 -15.12 -2.64
C GLN A 65 4.12 -14.15 -1.87
N GLU A 66 3.69 -12.90 -1.74
CA GLU A 66 4.48 -11.84 -1.12
C GLU A 66 4.42 -11.86 0.42
N TYR A 67 3.31 -12.35 0.99
CA TYR A 67 3.06 -12.29 2.42
C TYR A 67 2.63 -13.67 2.95
N PRO A 68 3.43 -14.33 3.80
CA PRO A 68 3.05 -15.61 4.38
C PRO A 68 1.86 -15.48 5.34
N LYS A 69 1.16 -16.59 5.61
CA LYS A 69 0.04 -16.63 6.56
C LYS A 69 0.43 -16.04 7.93
N GLY A 70 -0.44 -15.19 8.48
CA GLY A 70 -0.20 -14.46 9.73
C GLY A 70 0.53 -13.13 9.55
N SER A 71 0.97 -12.80 8.32
CA SER A 71 1.54 -11.49 8.02
C SER A 71 0.48 -10.40 8.05
N TRP A 72 0.86 -9.23 8.57
CA TRP A 72 0.04 -8.03 8.60
C TRP A 72 0.58 -7.00 7.61
N PHE A 73 -0.31 -6.39 6.84
CA PHE A 73 0.05 -5.29 5.93
C PHE A 73 -1.02 -4.20 5.95
N THR A 74 -0.63 -2.99 5.57
CA THR A 74 -1.53 -1.86 5.36
C THR A 74 -1.73 -1.62 3.86
N LYS A 75 -2.77 -0.86 3.49
CA LYS A 75 -3.00 -0.45 2.09
C LYS A 75 -1.78 0.26 1.47
N SER A 76 -0.99 0.96 2.27
CA SER A 76 0.24 1.63 1.87
C SER A 76 1.44 0.69 1.70
N ASP A 77 1.41 -0.50 2.29
CA ASP A 77 2.51 -1.49 2.21
C ASP A 77 2.47 -2.32 0.93
N LEU A 78 1.38 -2.23 0.15
CA LEU A 78 1.26 -2.76 -1.20
C LEU A 78 2.21 -1.97 -2.12
N LYS A 79 3.51 -2.27 -2.03
CA LYS A 79 4.55 -1.65 -2.85
C LYS A 79 4.21 -1.94 -4.31
N PHE A 80 4.23 -0.88 -5.12
CA PHE A 80 3.92 -0.94 -6.56
C PHE A 80 2.44 -1.21 -6.88
N VAL A 81 1.52 -0.41 -6.32
CA VAL A 81 0.09 -0.49 -6.70
C VAL A 81 -0.14 -0.35 -8.21
N ALA A 82 0.73 0.35 -8.95
CA ALA A 82 0.70 0.37 -10.41
C ALA A 82 0.91 -1.02 -11.03
N ASP A 83 1.84 -1.81 -10.49
CA ASP A 83 2.10 -3.18 -10.93
C ASP A 83 0.99 -4.13 -10.48
N ILE A 84 0.41 -3.92 -9.30
CA ILE A 84 -0.77 -4.67 -8.81
C ILE A 84 -2.00 -4.36 -9.67
N ASN A 85 -2.20 -3.11 -10.08
CA ASN A 85 -3.28 -2.71 -10.99
C ASN A 85 -3.11 -3.39 -12.35
N ALA A 86 -1.88 -3.40 -12.90
CA ALA A 86 -1.57 -4.10 -14.13
C ALA A 86 -1.73 -5.62 -14.00
N TYR A 87 -1.32 -6.19 -12.86
CA TYR A 87 -1.41 -7.62 -12.58
C TYR A 87 -2.87 -8.05 -12.45
N CYS A 88 -3.66 -7.38 -11.60
CA CYS A 88 -5.06 -7.67 -11.32
C CYS A 88 -6.02 -7.21 -12.42
N ILE A 89 -5.55 -6.41 -13.39
CA ILE A 89 -6.38 -5.79 -14.45
C ILE A 89 -7.46 -4.87 -13.83
N ALA A 90 -7.07 -4.13 -12.79
CA ALA A 90 -7.92 -3.18 -12.08
C ALA A 90 -7.68 -1.75 -12.61
N GLN A 91 -8.71 -0.90 -12.69
CA GLN A 91 -8.62 0.47 -13.21
C GLN A 91 -8.32 1.50 -12.11
N GLY A 92 -7.41 1.17 -11.19
CA GLY A 92 -6.91 2.09 -10.19
C GLY A 92 -7.04 1.60 -8.75
N TYR A 93 -6.68 2.48 -7.81
CA TYR A 93 -6.60 2.17 -6.38
C TYR A 93 -7.94 1.79 -5.75
N ALA A 94 -9.05 2.38 -6.23
CA ALA A 94 -10.39 2.12 -5.71
C ALA A 94 -10.79 0.65 -5.91
N ASP A 95 -10.63 0.14 -7.13
CA ASP A 95 -10.92 -1.25 -7.49
C ASP A 95 -10.10 -2.24 -6.65
N VAL A 96 -8.80 -2.00 -6.46
CA VAL A 96 -7.97 -2.88 -5.62
C VAL A 96 -8.45 -2.88 -4.17
N TYR A 97 -8.87 -1.74 -3.64
CA TYR A 97 -9.38 -1.66 -2.28
C TYR A 97 -10.76 -2.29 -2.13
N GLU A 98 -11.65 -2.18 -3.12
CA GLU A 98 -12.92 -2.91 -3.13
C GLU A 98 -12.66 -4.42 -3.11
N VAL A 99 -11.71 -4.89 -3.92
CA VAL A 99 -11.29 -6.29 -3.94
C VAL A 99 -10.73 -6.74 -2.57
N LEU A 100 -9.96 -5.90 -1.87
CA LEU A 100 -9.50 -6.21 -0.50
C LEU A 100 -10.67 -6.36 0.48
N GLU A 101 -11.70 -5.53 0.39
CA GLU A 101 -12.89 -5.65 1.25
C GLU A 101 -13.67 -6.94 0.93
N VAL A 102 -13.72 -7.36 -0.34
CA VAL A 102 -14.27 -8.68 -0.72
C VAL A 102 -13.44 -9.81 -0.07
N LEU A 103 -12.11 -9.72 -0.05
CA LEU A 103 -11.25 -10.72 0.61
C LEU A 103 -11.44 -10.78 2.13
N VAL A 104 -11.81 -9.66 2.76
CA VAL A 104 -12.20 -9.64 4.17
C VAL A 104 -13.53 -10.36 4.36
N SER A 105 -14.50 -10.14 3.48
CA SER A 105 -15.81 -10.82 3.53
C SER A 105 -15.70 -12.33 3.34
N GLU A 106 -14.74 -12.79 2.52
CA GLU A 106 -14.44 -14.21 2.30
C GLU A 106 -13.56 -14.83 3.40
N LYS A 107 -13.23 -14.08 4.46
CA LYS A 107 -12.32 -14.48 5.55
C LYS A 107 -10.90 -14.83 5.11
N PHE A 108 -10.51 -14.46 3.89
CA PHE A 108 -9.13 -14.61 3.41
C PHE A 108 -8.20 -13.61 4.11
N LEU A 109 -8.72 -12.41 4.37
CA LEU A 109 -8.08 -11.38 5.20
C LEU A 109 -8.88 -11.15 6.49
N THR A 110 -8.19 -10.81 7.58
CA THR A 110 -8.80 -10.18 8.75
C THR A 110 -8.45 -8.70 8.73
N LYS A 111 -9.46 -7.83 8.86
CA LYS A 111 -9.26 -6.38 8.94
C LYS A 111 -9.37 -5.93 10.39
N ASP A 112 -8.33 -5.26 10.88
CA ASP A 112 -8.29 -4.73 12.24
C ASP A 112 -7.80 -3.28 12.24
N TYR A 113 -8.24 -2.47 13.19
CA TYR A 113 -7.85 -1.07 13.32
C TYR A 113 -6.91 -0.89 14.51
N ARG A 114 -5.64 -0.61 14.23
CA ARG A 114 -4.60 -0.41 15.26
C ARG A 114 -3.72 0.77 14.87
N PHE A 115 -3.22 1.51 15.86
CA PHE A 115 -2.26 2.60 15.66
C PHE A 115 -2.71 3.64 14.61
N GLY A 116 -4.01 3.97 14.59
CA GLY A 116 -4.57 5.00 13.69
C GLY A 116 -4.80 4.55 12.24
N LYS A 117 -4.63 3.26 11.91
CA LYS A 117 -4.76 2.74 10.54
C LYS A 117 -5.40 1.35 10.50
N TYR A 118 -5.96 0.98 9.35
CA TYR A 118 -6.42 -0.38 9.10
C TYR A 118 -5.25 -1.28 8.68
N LEU A 119 -5.08 -2.39 9.39
CA LEU A 119 -4.16 -3.47 9.04
C LEU A 119 -4.97 -4.69 8.59
N TYR A 120 -4.39 -5.44 7.66
CA TYR A 120 -4.96 -6.63 7.07
C TYR A 120 -4.04 -7.82 7.38
N GLU A 121 -4.54 -8.81 8.10
CA GLU A 121 -3.86 -10.07 8.37
C GLU A 121 -4.22 -11.12 7.32
N ILE A 122 -3.24 -11.90 6.86
CA ILE A 122 -3.48 -13.01 5.95
C ILE A 122 -3.86 -14.28 6.71
N ASN A 123 -5.11 -14.70 6.58
CA ASN A 123 -5.63 -15.90 7.26
C ASN A 123 -5.33 -17.19 6.50
N SER A 124 -5.14 -17.12 5.18
CA SER A 124 -4.85 -18.26 4.31
C SER A 124 -3.73 -17.93 3.33
N SER A 125 -2.72 -18.80 3.26
CA SER A 125 -1.64 -18.76 2.25
C SER A 125 -1.82 -19.79 1.13
N LYS A 126 -2.93 -20.56 1.15
CA LYS A 126 -3.22 -21.57 0.14
C LYS A 126 -4.26 -21.04 -0.84
N THR A 127 -3.82 -20.82 -2.08
CA THR A 127 -4.69 -20.61 -3.24
C THR A 127 -5.33 -21.94 -3.66
N THR A 128 -6.60 -21.97 -4.03
CA THR A 128 -7.24 -23.22 -4.46
C THR A 128 -6.83 -23.60 -5.89
N GLU A 129 -6.93 -24.89 -6.25
CA GLU A 129 -6.65 -25.35 -7.62
C GLU A 129 -7.57 -24.69 -8.67
N LYS A 130 -8.76 -24.24 -8.23
CA LYS A 130 -9.70 -23.46 -9.03
C LYS A 130 -9.14 -22.07 -9.35
N ASP A 131 -8.55 -21.38 -8.37
CA ASP A 131 -7.98 -20.03 -8.53
C ASP A 131 -6.81 -20.04 -9.52
N ASN A 132 -5.95 -21.05 -9.44
CA ASN A 132 -4.81 -21.22 -10.35
C ASN A 132 -5.24 -21.61 -11.78
N LYS A 133 -6.27 -22.46 -11.95
CA LYS A 133 -6.81 -22.84 -13.28
C LYS A 133 -7.48 -21.67 -14.01
N ILE A 134 -8.12 -20.75 -13.28
CA ILE A 134 -8.77 -19.55 -13.87
C ILE A 134 -7.71 -18.59 -14.44
N VAL A 135 -6.57 -18.42 -13.76
CA VAL A 135 -5.47 -17.56 -14.23
C VAL A 135 -4.69 -18.17 -15.40
N GLU A 136 -4.41 -19.48 -15.38
CA GLU A 136 -3.76 -20.20 -16.48
C GLU A 136 -4.61 -20.20 -17.77
N LYS A 137 -5.93 -20.43 -17.67
CA LYS A 137 -6.85 -20.33 -18.81
C LYS A 137 -6.92 -18.91 -19.38
N SER A 138 -6.78 -17.89 -18.54
CA SER A 138 -6.80 -16.48 -18.95
C SER A 138 -5.51 -16.06 -19.65
N LYS A 139 -4.33 -16.53 -19.19
CA LYS A 139 -3.04 -16.30 -19.88
C LYS A 139 -3.00 -16.97 -21.26
N ASN A 140 -3.54 -18.18 -21.38
CA ASN A 140 -3.60 -18.89 -22.67
C ASN A 140 -4.58 -18.24 -23.66
N ASN A 141 -5.71 -17.68 -23.21
CA ASN A 141 -6.62 -16.92 -24.06
C ASN A 141 -6.02 -15.61 -24.59
N LEU A 142 -5.23 -14.90 -23.78
CA LEU A 142 -4.58 -13.65 -24.20
C LEU A 142 -3.43 -13.89 -25.21
N ARG A 143 -2.69 -15.00 -25.05
CA ARG A 143 -1.64 -15.42 -25.99
C ARG A 143 -2.23 -15.93 -27.32
N ASN A 144 -3.37 -16.64 -27.27
CA ASN A 144 -4.08 -17.11 -28.45
C ASN A 144 -4.77 -15.99 -29.25
N GLN A 145 -5.27 -14.92 -28.60
CA GLN A 145 -5.80 -13.75 -29.32
C GLN A 145 -4.75 -13.00 -30.13
N LYS A 146 -3.49 -12.94 -29.65
CA LYS A 146 -2.39 -12.26 -30.33
C LYS A 146 -1.89 -13.06 -31.54
N THR A 147 -1.88 -14.39 -31.46
CA THR A 147 -1.54 -15.28 -32.57
C THR A 147 -2.67 -15.38 -33.61
N GLN A 148 -3.94 -15.46 -33.19
CA GLN A 148 -5.09 -15.41 -34.10
C GLN A 148 -5.19 -14.08 -34.86
N SER A 149 -4.91 -12.93 -34.22
CA SER A 149 -4.94 -11.63 -34.94
C SER A 149 -3.92 -11.57 -36.08
N ASN A 150 -2.71 -12.12 -35.90
CA ASN A 150 -1.69 -12.10 -36.95
C ASN A 150 -1.93 -13.14 -38.06
N GLU A 151 -2.50 -14.30 -37.73
CA GLU A 151 -2.89 -15.32 -38.72
C GLU A 151 -4.15 -14.93 -39.52
N ILE A 152 -5.14 -14.28 -38.88
CA ILE A 152 -6.37 -13.82 -39.55
C ILE A 152 -6.05 -12.74 -40.59
N VAL A 153 -5.14 -11.81 -40.30
CA VAL A 153 -4.72 -10.76 -41.25
C VAL A 153 -4.00 -11.35 -42.46
N ALA A 154 -3.12 -12.35 -42.26
CA ALA A 154 -2.42 -13.02 -43.36
C ALA A 154 -3.36 -13.92 -44.20
N HIS A 155 -4.32 -14.60 -43.56
CA HIS A 155 -5.29 -15.46 -44.23
C HIS A 155 -6.35 -14.66 -45.00
N ASP A 156 -6.82 -13.52 -44.49
CA ASP A 156 -7.81 -12.68 -45.17
C ASP A 156 -7.26 -11.96 -46.41
N ILE A 157 -5.98 -11.56 -46.40
CA ILE A 157 -5.34 -10.96 -47.58
C ILE A 157 -5.18 -12.00 -48.69
N LYS A 158 -4.83 -13.26 -48.35
CA LYS A 158 -4.69 -14.37 -49.31
C LYS A 158 -6.06 -14.82 -49.85
N LYS A 159 -7.09 -14.85 -49.01
CA LYS A 159 -8.47 -15.19 -49.39
C LYS A 159 -9.12 -14.10 -50.27
N LYS A 160 -8.91 -12.81 -49.96
CA LYS A 160 -9.39 -11.69 -50.81
C LYS A 160 -8.76 -11.66 -52.20
N LYS A 161 -7.46 -11.99 -52.33
CA LYS A 161 -6.79 -12.13 -53.64
C LYS A 161 -7.38 -13.28 -54.47
N ASN A 162 -7.60 -14.45 -53.87
CA ASN A 162 -8.16 -15.60 -54.58
C ASN A 162 -9.63 -15.41 -54.99
N VAL A 163 -10.47 -14.81 -54.14
CA VAL A 163 -11.88 -14.54 -54.47
C VAL A 163 -12.03 -13.52 -55.60
N ALA A 164 -11.18 -12.47 -55.62
CA ALA A 164 -11.19 -11.47 -56.69
C ALA A 164 -10.70 -12.02 -58.05
N GLN A 165 -9.87 -13.06 -58.05
CA GLN A 165 -9.33 -13.70 -59.26
C GLN A 165 -10.32 -14.74 -59.83
N VAL A 166 -11.02 -15.50 -58.96
CA VAL A 166 -12.05 -16.47 -59.36
C VAL A 166 -13.31 -15.79 -59.90
N SER A 167 -13.77 -14.69 -59.28
CA SER A 167 -14.93 -13.93 -59.80
C SER A 167 -14.67 -13.24 -61.14
N ARG A 168 -13.43 -12.79 -61.41
CA ARG A 168 -13.07 -12.24 -62.73
C ARG A 168 -13.10 -13.31 -63.83
N ASN A 169 -12.57 -14.50 -63.54
CA ASN A 169 -12.51 -15.59 -64.51
C ASN A 169 -13.88 -16.20 -64.83
N GLN A 170 -14.82 -16.25 -63.86
CA GLN A 170 -16.18 -16.73 -64.13
C GLN A 170 -17.03 -15.72 -64.92
N LYS A 171 -16.81 -14.41 -64.71
CA LYS A 171 -17.52 -13.34 -65.44
C LYS A 171 -17.03 -13.18 -66.88
N SER A 172 -15.75 -13.46 -67.17
CA SER A 172 -15.22 -13.44 -68.54
C SER A 172 -15.72 -14.63 -69.37
N VAL A 173 -15.72 -15.83 -68.79
CA VAL A 173 -16.14 -17.06 -69.49
C VAL A 173 -17.64 -17.05 -69.84
N SER A 174 -18.49 -16.56 -68.94
CA SER A 174 -19.93 -16.43 -69.20
C SER A 174 -20.26 -15.42 -70.29
N ASN A 175 -19.60 -14.25 -70.30
CA ASN A 175 -19.79 -13.26 -71.36
C ASN A 175 -19.28 -13.72 -72.73
N GLU A 176 -18.21 -14.53 -72.78
CA GLU A 176 -17.66 -15.06 -74.04
C GLU A 176 -18.55 -16.13 -74.68
N ILE A 177 -19.17 -17.00 -73.90
CA ILE A 177 -20.08 -18.04 -74.41
C ILE A 177 -21.31 -17.41 -75.08
N VAL A 178 -21.95 -16.44 -74.43
CA VAL A 178 -23.15 -15.78 -74.98
C VAL A 178 -22.82 -14.96 -76.22
N ALA A 179 -21.65 -14.31 -76.27
CA ALA A 179 -21.20 -13.58 -77.46
C ALA A 179 -20.89 -14.52 -78.65
N HIS A 180 -20.42 -15.74 -78.38
CA HIS A 180 -20.11 -16.73 -79.42
C HIS A 180 -21.39 -17.26 -80.08
N ASP A 181 -22.41 -17.60 -79.30
CA ASP A 181 -23.66 -18.18 -79.83
C ASP A 181 -24.45 -17.17 -80.66
N PHE A 182 -24.53 -15.92 -80.20
CA PHE A 182 -25.14 -14.82 -80.98
C PHE A 182 -24.46 -14.61 -82.33
N LYS A 183 -23.13 -14.61 -82.36
CA LYS A 183 -22.35 -14.43 -83.60
C LYS A 183 -22.59 -15.57 -84.58
N LYS A 184 -22.71 -16.80 -84.08
CA LYS A 184 -22.97 -18.01 -84.89
C LYS A 184 -24.36 -17.96 -85.53
N LYS A 185 -25.40 -17.64 -84.76
CA LYS A 185 -26.79 -17.51 -85.24
C LYS A 185 -26.94 -16.36 -86.25
N LYS A 186 -26.29 -15.20 -85.99
CA LYS A 186 -26.23 -14.07 -86.95
C LYS A 186 -25.64 -14.48 -88.31
N GLN A 187 -24.59 -15.32 -88.32
CA GLN A 187 -23.98 -15.80 -89.56
C GLN A 187 -24.89 -16.77 -90.33
N GLN A 188 -25.66 -17.61 -89.64
CA GLN A 188 -26.65 -18.51 -90.27
C GLN A 188 -27.74 -17.70 -90.97
N LEU A 189 -28.29 -16.68 -90.30
CA LEU A 189 -29.29 -15.78 -90.87
C LEU A 189 -28.79 -15.05 -92.12
N GLN A 190 -27.54 -14.55 -92.09
CA GLN A 190 -26.92 -13.89 -93.25
C GLN A 190 -26.72 -14.83 -94.45
N LYS A 191 -26.40 -16.12 -94.22
CA LYS A 191 -26.26 -17.10 -95.29
C LYS A 191 -27.62 -17.38 -95.95
N PHE A 192 -28.67 -17.52 -95.15
CA PHE A 192 -30.01 -17.76 -95.64
C PHE A 192 -30.57 -16.59 -96.48
N ALA A 193 -30.40 -15.35 -96.01
CA ALA A 193 -30.84 -14.16 -96.74
C ALA A 193 -30.27 -14.09 -98.17
N LYS A 194 -29.07 -14.67 -98.39
CA LYS A 194 -28.41 -14.74 -99.70
C LYS A 194 -28.91 -15.89 -100.58
N THR A 195 -29.65 -16.85 -100.03
CA THR A 195 -30.19 -18.03 -100.75
C THR A 195 -31.67 -17.90 -101.12
N LEU A 196 -32.30 -16.76 -100.83
CA LEU A 196 -33.69 -16.51 -101.23
C LEU A 196 -33.80 -16.47 -102.76
N PRO A 197 -34.68 -17.28 -103.38
CA PRO A 197 -34.85 -17.28 -104.82
C PRO A 197 -35.47 -15.97 -105.33
N ASN A 198 -35.05 -15.54 -106.52
CA ASN A 198 -35.68 -14.42 -107.23
C ASN A 198 -37.08 -14.81 -107.74
N ALA A 199 -37.99 -13.84 -107.85
CA ALA A 199 -39.35 -14.06 -108.32
C ALA A 199 -39.37 -14.74 -109.71
N SER A 200 -40.19 -15.79 -109.86
CA SER A 200 -40.28 -16.60 -111.09
C SER A 200 -41.60 -16.34 -111.82
N ASN A 201 -41.53 -16.09 -113.13
CA ASN A 201 -42.68 -15.79 -114.01
C ASN A 201 -43.71 -16.92 -114.08
N LEU A 202 -45.00 -16.60 -114.05
CA LEU A 202 -46.09 -17.59 -114.09
C LEU A 202 -46.04 -18.45 -115.38
N PRO A 203 -46.23 -19.79 -115.29
CA PRO A 203 -46.33 -20.63 -116.47
C PRO A 203 -47.59 -20.28 -117.28
N THR A 204 -47.53 -20.42 -118.61
CA THR A 204 -48.64 -20.12 -119.52
C THR A 204 -48.92 -21.32 -120.41
N VAL A 205 -50.10 -21.36 -121.05
CA VAL A 205 -50.39 -22.31 -122.14
C VAL A 205 -49.72 -21.87 -123.44
N PRO A 206 -49.49 -22.81 -124.38
CA PRO A 206 -49.08 -22.47 -125.74
C PRO A 206 -50.12 -21.58 -126.42
N THR A 207 -49.66 -20.54 -127.12
CA THR A 207 -50.54 -19.58 -127.81
C THR A 207 -50.49 -19.71 -129.34
N SER A 208 -49.65 -20.59 -129.92
CA SER A 208 -49.47 -20.74 -131.37
C SER A 208 -49.32 -22.20 -131.80
N GLY A 209 -50.00 -22.62 -132.87
CA GLY A 209 -50.01 -23.99 -133.38
C GLY A 209 -49.68 -24.11 -134.87
N GLY A 210 -49.27 -25.31 -135.32
CA GLY A 210 -48.99 -25.66 -136.73
C GLY A 210 -47.56 -25.39 -137.22
N LEU A 211 -47.17 -25.96 -138.37
CA LEU A 211 -45.89 -25.66 -139.02
C LEU A 211 -45.79 -24.14 -139.26
N PHE A 212 -44.84 -23.49 -138.57
CA PHE A 212 -44.55 -22.04 -138.63
C PHE A 212 -45.44 -21.10 -137.80
N GLY A 213 -46.33 -21.58 -136.92
CA GLY A 213 -47.03 -20.73 -135.93
C GLY A 213 -48.06 -19.77 -136.52
N TRP A 214 -48.62 -20.09 -137.68
CA TRP A 214 -49.59 -19.27 -138.42
C TRP A 214 -51.05 -19.53 -138.04
N PHE A 215 -51.32 -20.45 -137.13
CA PHE A 215 -52.67 -20.77 -136.68
C PHE A 215 -52.82 -20.53 -135.19
N ASP A 216 -53.99 -20.02 -134.81
CA ASP A 216 -54.41 -19.98 -133.41
C ASP A 216 -54.45 -21.40 -132.85
N TYR A 217 -53.80 -21.60 -131.71
CA TYR A 217 -53.79 -22.89 -131.04
C TYR A 217 -55.02 -23.02 -130.16
N ASN A 218 -55.93 -23.94 -130.50
CA ASN A 218 -56.96 -24.33 -129.58
C ASN A 218 -56.33 -25.13 -128.44
N VAL A 219 -56.28 -24.50 -127.26
CA VAL A 219 -55.84 -25.14 -126.02
C VAL A 219 -56.61 -26.43 -125.83
N THR A 220 -55.90 -27.55 -125.79
CA THR A 220 -56.50 -28.87 -125.59
C THR A 220 -56.67 -29.17 -124.11
N GLY A 221 -57.47 -30.20 -123.79
CA GLY A 221 -57.54 -30.72 -122.43
C GLY A 221 -56.19 -31.20 -121.89
N ASN A 222 -55.26 -31.59 -122.77
CA ASN A 222 -53.91 -32.00 -122.36
C ASN A 222 -53.03 -30.80 -121.96
N ASP A 223 -53.15 -29.66 -122.66
CA ASP A 223 -52.42 -28.43 -122.32
C ASP A 223 -52.92 -27.80 -121.02
N LEU A 224 -54.23 -27.89 -120.76
CA LEU A 224 -54.80 -27.48 -119.47
C LEU A 224 -54.32 -28.39 -118.34
N ASN A 225 -54.23 -29.70 -118.57
CA ASN A 225 -53.66 -30.63 -117.60
C ASN A 225 -52.17 -30.36 -117.35
N GLU A 226 -51.40 -30.02 -118.38
CA GLU A 226 -49.99 -29.67 -118.26
C GLU A 226 -49.78 -28.32 -117.54
N LEU A 227 -50.56 -27.29 -117.88
CA LEU A 227 -50.57 -26.02 -117.14
C LEU A 227 -50.91 -26.26 -115.67
N THR A 228 -51.93 -27.07 -115.38
CA THR A 228 -52.35 -27.41 -114.01
C THR A 228 -51.22 -28.11 -113.25
N ARG A 229 -50.53 -29.08 -113.88
CA ARG A 229 -49.36 -29.76 -113.29
C ARG A 229 -48.20 -28.80 -113.04
N ASN A 230 -47.95 -27.88 -113.96
CA ASN A 230 -46.88 -26.89 -113.84
C ASN A 230 -47.19 -25.85 -112.74
N ILE A 231 -48.45 -25.42 -112.63
CA ILE A 231 -48.93 -24.58 -111.52
C ILE A 231 -48.80 -25.34 -110.20
N GLU A 232 -49.28 -26.58 -110.12
CA GLU A 232 -49.21 -27.41 -108.93
C GLU A 232 -47.77 -27.62 -108.46
N ASN A 233 -46.87 -28.03 -109.37
CA ASN A 233 -45.45 -28.18 -109.07
C ASN A 233 -44.82 -26.88 -108.59
N LYS A 234 -45.21 -25.74 -109.18
CA LYS A 234 -44.71 -24.42 -108.79
C LYS A 234 -45.23 -23.99 -107.42
N TRP A 235 -46.50 -24.25 -107.11
CA TRP A 235 -47.09 -24.01 -105.79
C TRP A 235 -46.46 -24.90 -104.72
N ILE A 236 -46.21 -26.19 -105.02
CA ILE A 236 -45.48 -27.10 -104.12
C ILE A 236 -44.05 -26.59 -103.87
N ALA A 237 -43.35 -26.12 -104.91
CA ALA A 237 -42.02 -25.54 -104.76
C ALA A 237 -42.04 -24.27 -103.91
N GLN A 238 -42.98 -23.35 -104.16
CA GLN A 238 -43.14 -22.13 -103.36
C GLN A 238 -43.52 -22.43 -101.92
N ASN A 239 -44.40 -23.40 -101.68
CA ASN A 239 -44.77 -23.82 -100.33
C ASN A 239 -43.56 -24.39 -99.57
N LYS A 240 -42.70 -25.20 -100.23
CA LYS A 240 -41.44 -25.68 -99.63
C LYS A 240 -40.51 -24.54 -99.24
N GLU A 241 -40.40 -23.50 -100.06
CA GLU A 241 -39.60 -22.32 -99.75
C GLU A 241 -40.22 -21.48 -98.62
N LEU A 242 -41.55 -21.31 -98.60
CA LEU A 242 -42.26 -20.60 -97.53
C LEU A 242 -42.13 -21.31 -96.17
N VAL A 243 -42.24 -22.64 -96.15
CA VAL A 243 -41.96 -23.45 -94.95
C VAL A 243 -40.51 -23.31 -94.49
N ARG A 244 -39.54 -23.20 -95.42
CA ARG A 244 -38.14 -22.94 -95.07
C ARG A 244 -37.97 -21.55 -94.43
N VAL A 245 -38.61 -20.54 -95.00
CA VAL A 245 -38.61 -19.17 -94.46
C VAL A 245 -39.21 -19.14 -93.05
N ILE A 246 -40.37 -19.79 -92.82
CA ILE A 246 -41.01 -19.82 -91.49
C ILE A 246 -40.09 -20.47 -90.44
N LYS A 247 -39.48 -21.63 -90.74
CA LYS A 247 -38.57 -22.30 -89.81
C LYS A 247 -37.33 -21.47 -89.44
N GLU A 248 -36.86 -20.65 -90.37
CA GLU A 248 -35.75 -19.73 -90.10
C GLU A 248 -36.20 -18.52 -89.27
N PHE A 249 -37.44 -18.04 -89.44
CA PHE A 249 -38.02 -17.06 -88.51
C PHE A 249 -38.14 -17.60 -87.09
N ASP A 250 -38.51 -18.88 -86.90
CA ASP A 250 -38.49 -19.53 -85.60
C ASP A 250 -37.08 -19.53 -84.99
N THR A 251 -36.06 -19.81 -85.80
CA THR A 251 -34.65 -19.75 -85.38
C THR A 251 -34.21 -18.33 -84.97
N ILE A 252 -34.73 -17.28 -85.62
CA ILE A 252 -34.51 -15.89 -85.24
C ILE A 252 -35.15 -15.60 -83.87
N TYR A 253 -36.38 -16.04 -83.64
CA TYR A 253 -37.07 -15.86 -82.36
C TYR A 253 -36.35 -16.57 -81.22
N GLU A 254 -35.93 -17.82 -81.42
CA GLU A 254 -35.12 -18.56 -80.44
C GLU A 254 -33.80 -17.85 -80.14
N THR A 255 -33.13 -17.31 -81.15
CA THR A 255 -31.88 -16.55 -80.98
C THR A 255 -32.08 -15.31 -80.10
N PHE A 256 -33.19 -14.59 -80.27
CA PHE A 256 -33.49 -13.43 -79.43
C PHE A 256 -33.91 -13.82 -78.00
N ASP A 257 -34.65 -14.90 -77.81
CA ASP A 257 -35.03 -15.42 -76.48
C ASP A 257 -33.82 -15.95 -75.69
N GLU A 258 -32.88 -16.64 -76.35
CA GLU A 258 -31.62 -17.07 -75.75
C GLU A 258 -30.73 -15.87 -75.36
N LEU A 259 -30.69 -14.84 -76.20
CA LEU A 259 -29.93 -13.60 -75.94
C LEU A 259 -30.49 -12.85 -74.73
N ASP A 260 -31.81 -12.74 -74.63
CA ASP A 260 -32.52 -12.04 -73.56
C ASP A 260 -32.26 -12.73 -72.20
N LYS A 261 -32.38 -14.05 -72.15
CA LYS A 261 -32.13 -14.84 -70.94
C LYS A 261 -30.69 -14.73 -70.46
N GLY A 262 -29.70 -14.86 -71.36
CA GLY A 262 -28.28 -14.82 -70.98
C GLY A 262 -27.78 -13.44 -70.56
N TYR A 263 -28.03 -12.42 -71.38
CA TYR A 263 -27.49 -11.07 -71.12
C TYR A 263 -28.21 -10.36 -69.97
N ILE A 264 -29.55 -10.43 -69.89
CA ILE A 264 -30.28 -9.76 -68.79
C ILE A 264 -29.92 -10.40 -67.45
N GLN A 265 -29.81 -11.73 -67.38
CA GLN A 265 -29.39 -12.41 -66.15
C GLN A 265 -27.96 -12.01 -65.75
N ALA A 266 -27.03 -11.91 -66.70
CA ALA A 266 -25.67 -11.45 -66.44
C ALA A 266 -25.63 -9.99 -65.94
N ILE A 267 -26.46 -9.10 -66.51
CA ILE A 267 -26.61 -7.71 -66.05
C ILE A 267 -27.16 -7.68 -64.62
N ILE A 268 -28.25 -8.41 -64.33
CA ILE A 268 -28.84 -8.48 -62.98
C ILE A 268 -27.83 -9.03 -61.96
N ALA A 269 -27.11 -10.09 -62.30
CA ALA A 269 -26.07 -10.67 -61.44
C ALA A 269 -24.94 -9.66 -61.15
N SER A 270 -24.55 -8.89 -62.17
CA SER A 270 -23.52 -7.85 -62.03
C SER A 270 -23.98 -6.67 -61.17
N LEU A 271 -25.25 -6.26 -61.28
CA LEU A 271 -25.84 -5.18 -60.50
C LEU A 271 -25.97 -5.59 -59.03
N LYS A 272 -26.47 -6.79 -58.74
CA LYS A 272 -26.52 -7.34 -57.37
C LYS A 272 -25.13 -7.42 -56.73
N SER A 273 -24.12 -7.83 -57.50
CA SER A 273 -22.74 -7.87 -57.01
C SER A 273 -22.19 -6.48 -56.71
N ALA A 274 -22.50 -5.49 -57.55
CA ALA A 274 -22.12 -4.09 -57.34
C ALA A 274 -22.82 -3.48 -56.12
N GLU A 275 -24.11 -3.79 -55.93
CA GLU A 275 -24.89 -3.38 -54.76
C GLU A 275 -24.32 -3.97 -53.47
N GLU A 276 -23.98 -5.27 -53.46
CA GLU A 276 -23.39 -5.89 -52.28
C GLU A 276 -22.01 -5.31 -51.97
N ALA A 277 -21.21 -5.00 -53.00
CA ALA A 277 -19.93 -4.33 -52.85
C ALA A 277 -20.10 -2.91 -52.26
N ALA A 278 -21.07 -2.13 -52.76
CA ALA A 278 -21.38 -0.81 -52.25
C ALA A 278 -21.85 -0.86 -50.78
N ARG A 279 -22.71 -1.83 -50.43
CA ARG A 279 -23.17 -2.04 -49.06
C ARG A 279 -22.02 -2.40 -48.12
N LYS A 280 -21.09 -3.26 -48.56
CA LYS A 280 -19.88 -3.61 -47.79
C LYS A 280 -18.98 -2.39 -47.61
N ALA A 281 -18.80 -1.58 -48.65
CA ALA A 281 -18.02 -0.34 -48.58
C ALA A 281 -18.64 0.67 -47.59
N SER A 282 -19.97 0.84 -47.61
CA SER A 282 -20.68 1.71 -46.65
C SER A 282 -20.48 1.26 -45.21
N LYS A 283 -20.62 -0.04 -44.92
CA LYS A 283 -20.34 -0.58 -43.57
C LYS A 283 -18.89 -0.39 -43.16
N GLY A 284 -17.96 -0.53 -44.10
CA GLY A 284 -16.55 -0.21 -43.88
C GLY A 284 -16.35 1.24 -43.49
N LEU A 285 -17.06 2.16 -44.14
CA LEU A 285 -17.03 3.59 -43.84
C LEU A 285 -17.53 3.91 -42.43
N ASP A 286 -18.59 3.23 -41.97
CA ASP A 286 -19.11 3.38 -40.61
C ASP A 286 -18.08 2.90 -39.56
N GLY A 287 -17.41 1.78 -39.83
CA GLY A 287 -16.30 1.32 -38.98
C GLY A 287 -15.14 2.31 -38.93
N VAL A 288 -14.80 2.94 -40.06
CA VAL A 288 -13.78 4.01 -40.11
C VAL A 288 -14.20 5.23 -39.30
N LYS A 289 -15.47 5.65 -39.36
CA LYS A 289 -16.00 6.76 -38.56
C LYS A 289 -15.92 6.47 -37.07
N GLU A 290 -16.29 5.26 -36.66
CA GLU A 290 -16.24 4.89 -35.24
C GLU A 290 -14.80 4.82 -34.72
N ASN A 291 -13.89 4.24 -35.51
CA ASN A 291 -12.46 4.26 -35.19
C ASN A 291 -11.92 5.70 -35.10
N SER A 292 -12.40 6.61 -35.95
CA SER A 292 -11.98 8.02 -35.92
C SER A 292 -12.46 8.72 -34.64
N ARG A 293 -13.70 8.48 -34.20
CA ARG A 293 -14.22 8.99 -32.92
C ARG A 293 -13.44 8.44 -31.72
N GLN A 294 -13.11 7.16 -31.75
CA GLN A 294 -12.30 6.55 -30.70
C GLN A 294 -10.90 7.19 -30.67
N LEU A 295 -10.30 7.44 -31.83
CA LEU A 295 -8.99 8.10 -31.93
C LEU A 295 -9.02 9.53 -31.39
N GLU A 296 -10.09 10.30 -31.65
CA GLU A 296 -10.28 11.64 -31.07
C GLU A 296 -10.39 11.59 -29.54
N LYS A 297 -11.10 10.59 -29.00
CA LYS A 297 -11.19 10.37 -27.56
C LYS A 297 -9.82 10.02 -26.97
N ASP A 298 -9.11 9.08 -27.58
CA ASP A 298 -7.78 8.66 -27.14
C ASP A 298 -6.79 9.83 -27.16
N GLN A 299 -6.85 10.71 -28.18
CA GLN A 299 -6.03 11.92 -28.23
C GLN A 299 -6.34 12.90 -27.08
N LYS A 300 -7.61 13.06 -26.73
CA LYS A 300 -8.02 13.90 -25.59
C LYS A 300 -7.53 13.32 -24.26
N ASP A 301 -7.61 12.01 -24.10
CA ASP A 301 -7.15 11.31 -22.91
C ASP A 301 -5.62 11.41 -22.78
N ILE A 302 -4.87 11.23 -23.87
CA ILE A 302 -3.42 11.44 -23.92
C ILE A 302 -3.05 12.86 -23.51
N LYS A 303 -3.74 13.88 -24.02
CA LYS A 303 -3.49 15.28 -23.64
C LYS A 303 -3.68 15.50 -22.14
N THR A 304 -4.74 14.93 -21.57
CA THR A 304 -5.04 15.02 -20.13
C THR A 304 -3.94 14.35 -19.28
N ILE A 305 -3.42 13.20 -19.74
CA ILE A 305 -2.30 12.50 -19.10
C ILE A 305 -1.03 13.37 -19.13
N ILE A 306 -0.70 13.97 -20.27
CA ILE A 306 0.48 14.85 -20.42
C ILE A 306 0.39 16.04 -19.47
N ASP A 307 -0.79 16.69 -19.37
CA ASP A 307 -0.98 17.83 -18.47
C ASP A 307 -0.81 17.41 -16.99
N SER A 308 -1.33 16.25 -16.61
CA SER A 308 -1.16 15.69 -15.27
C SER A 308 0.30 15.35 -14.96
N GLN A 309 1.02 14.75 -15.91
CA GLN A 309 2.45 14.46 -15.77
C GLN A 309 3.28 15.74 -15.63
N LYS A 310 2.93 16.81 -16.35
CA LYS A 310 3.60 18.12 -16.22
C LYS A 310 3.45 18.69 -14.80
N ILE A 311 2.29 18.53 -14.17
CA ILE A 311 2.08 18.93 -12.77
C ILE A 311 2.96 18.09 -11.84
N ALA A 312 2.97 16.77 -12.02
CA ALA A 312 3.78 15.86 -11.20
C ALA A 312 5.28 16.19 -11.29
N VAL A 313 5.81 16.44 -12.51
CA VAL A 313 7.21 16.83 -12.72
C VAL A 313 7.52 18.15 -12.01
N LYS A 314 6.64 19.15 -12.09
CA LYS A 314 6.81 20.41 -11.33
C LYS A 314 6.86 20.18 -9.82
N ALA A 315 6.00 19.30 -9.29
CA ALA A 315 6.02 18.95 -7.88
C ALA A 315 7.35 18.31 -7.47
N VAL A 316 7.86 17.35 -8.26
CA VAL A 316 9.17 16.71 -8.04
C VAL A 316 10.30 17.73 -8.07
N LEU A 317 10.30 18.67 -9.03
CA LEU A 317 11.29 19.75 -9.09
C LEU A 317 11.25 20.64 -7.83
N SER A 318 10.06 21.04 -7.39
CA SER A 318 9.91 21.85 -6.18
C SER A 318 10.38 21.10 -4.92
N PHE A 319 10.18 19.78 -4.86
CA PHE A 319 10.66 18.95 -3.77
C PHE A 319 12.18 18.84 -3.78
N LYS A 320 12.79 18.67 -4.96
CA LYS A 320 14.24 18.71 -5.13
C LYS A 320 14.83 20.03 -4.65
N GLU A 321 14.23 21.16 -5.01
CA GLU A 321 14.68 22.49 -4.54
C GLU A 321 14.57 22.63 -3.02
N LYS A 322 13.50 22.09 -2.41
CA LYS A 322 13.36 22.05 -0.95
C LYS A 322 14.43 21.16 -0.29
N LEU A 323 14.75 20.01 -0.88
CA LEU A 323 15.85 19.15 -0.40
C LEU A 323 17.21 19.83 -0.52
N ALA A 324 17.47 20.55 -1.60
CA ALA A 324 18.69 21.35 -1.74
C ALA A 324 18.79 22.46 -0.67
N LYS A 325 17.67 23.00 -0.20
CA LYS A 325 17.66 23.91 0.98
C LYS A 325 17.88 23.18 2.30
N ILE A 326 17.65 21.87 2.38
CA ILE A 326 17.96 21.05 3.56
C ILE A 326 19.45 20.66 3.59
N GLU A 327 20.23 20.98 2.55
CA GLU A 327 21.70 20.83 2.50
C GLU A 327 22.46 21.62 3.59
N HIS A 328 21.74 22.43 4.40
CA HIS A 328 22.13 22.84 5.75
C HIS A 328 22.38 21.67 6.74
N ILE A 329 22.40 20.40 6.29
CA ILE A 329 23.02 19.29 7.04
C ILE A 329 24.49 19.60 7.36
N LEU A 330 25.17 20.40 6.53
CA LEU A 330 26.50 20.94 6.89
C LEU A 330 26.47 21.71 8.22
N ASP A 331 25.36 22.40 8.53
CA ASP A 331 25.20 23.08 9.81
C ASP A 331 25.01 22.08 10.95
N VAL A 332 24.44 20.90 10.69
CA VAL A 332 24.32 19.80 11.67
C VAL A 332 25.70 19.19 11.93
N ASP A 333 26.50 18.94 10.89
CA ASP A 333 27.88 18.45 11.05
C ASP A 333 28.75 19.47 11.78
N GLN A 334 28.57 20.76 11.49
CA GLN A 334 29.22 21.84 12.23
C GLN A 334 28.77 21.87 13.70
N LEU A 335 27.48 21.67 13.98
CA LEU A 335 26.94 21.61 15.33
C LEU A 335 27.50 20.42 16.11
N PHE A 336 27.69 19.26 15.48
CA PHE A 336 28.39 18.13 16.08
C PHE A 336 29.87 18.43 16.35
N SER A 337 30.56 19.09 15.41
CA SER A 337 31.95 19.51 15.61
C SER A 337 32.10 20.50 16.77
N ASP A 338 31.16 21.44 16.90
CA ASP A 338 31.14 22.42 17.98
C ASP A 338 30.81 21.76 19.33
N VAL A 339 29.89 20.77 19.35
CA VAL A 339 29.60 19.95 20.54
C VAL A 339 30.82 19.16 20.98
N ASP A 340 31.56 18.55 20.06
CA ASP A 340 32.79 17.82 20.38
C ASP A 340 33.88 18.73 20.94
N LYS A 341 34.04 19.94 20.38
CA LYS A 341 34.95 20.95 20.93
C LYS A 341 34.56 21.36 22.35
N LEU A 342 33.28 21.70 22.57
CA LEU A 342 32.77 22.06 23.89
C LEU A 342 32.98 20.94 24.91
N ASN A 343 32.79 19.69 24.51
CA ASN A 343 32.98 18.55 25.39
C ASN A 343 34.45 18.33 25.78
N ASN A 344 35.37 18.58 24.85
CA ASN A 344 36.81 18.55 25.12
C ASN A 344 37.25 19.69 26.05
N GLU A 345 36.75 20.91 25.83
CA GLU A 345 36.99 22.06 26.71
C GLU A 345 36.45 21.82 28.12
N LEU A 346 35.22 21.30 28.23
CA LEU A 346 34.60 20.93 29.51
C LEU A 346 35.45 19.88 30.25
N SER A 347 35.98 18.89 29.54
CA SER A 347 36.88 17.88 30.11
C SER A 347 38.20 18.48 30.61
N SER A 348 38.72 19.52 29.95
CA SER A 348 39.89 20.28 30.42
C SER A 348 39.56 21.04 31.70
N PHE A 349 38.45 21.78 31.71
CA PHE A 349 38.03 22.52 32.90
C PHE A 349 37.76 21.61 34.09
N GLN A 350 37.20 20.42 33.88
CA GLN A 350 37.03 19.43 34.95
C GLN A 350 38.37 19.01 35.56
N LYS A 351 39.40 18.80 34.74
CA LYS A 351 40.76 18.49 35.25
C LYS A 351 41.36 19.65 36.01
N GLU A 352 41.20 20.88 35.52
CA GLU A 352 41.68 22.09 36.20
C GLU A 352 41.00 22.30 37.56
N ILE A 353 39.68 22.09 37.64
CA ILE A 353 38.91 22.15 38.89
C ILE A 353 39.39 21.07 39.87
N GLU A 354 39.59 19.84 39.40
CA GLU A 354 40.06 18.75 40.25
C GLU A 354 41.47 19.04 40.80
N GLN A 355 42.36 19.55 39.96
CA GLN A 355 43.69 19.99 40.38
C GLN A 355 43.61 21.12 41.42
N SER A 356 42.81 22.16 41.15
CA SER A 356 42.63 23.28 42.09
C SER A 356 42.07 22.81 43.43
N ASN A 357 41.13 21.87 43.43
CA ASN A 357 40.60 21.26 44.65
C ASN A 357 41.67 20.47 45.43
N GLN A 358 42.55 19.75 44.74
CA GLN A 358 43.66 19.03 45.38
C GLN A 358 44.66 20.00 46.00
N GLU A 359 45.01 21.08 45.30
CA GLU A 359 45.89 22.14 45.80
C GLU A 359 45.27 22.84 47.02
N ALA A 360 43.97 23.16 46.98
CA ALA A 360 43.25 23.74 48.10
C ALA A 360 43.24 22.81 49.33
N LYS A 361 42.97 21.50 49.13
CA LYS A 361 43.05 20.49 50.20
C LYS A 361 44.45 20.41 50.80
N ALA A 362 45.49 20.40 49.96
CA ALA A 362 46.87 20.36 50.42
C ALA A 362 47.23 21.60 51.26
N PHE A 363 46.82 22.79 50.82
CA PHE A 363 47.02 24.03 51.56
C PHE A 363 46.29 24.02 52.92
N VAL A 364 45.03 23.60 52.95
CA VAL A 364 44.26 23.48 54.20
C VAL A 364 44.94 22.52 55.16
N ASN A 365 45.38 21.34 54.70
CA ASN A 365 46.09 20.36 55.53
C ASN A 365 47.41 20.92 56.07
N GLN A 366 48.15 21.67 55.26
CA GLN A 366 49.38 22.34 55.70
C GLN A 366 49.09 23.39 56.78
N LYS A 367 48.01 24.18 56.64
CA LYS A 367 47.63 25.17 57.66
C LYS A 367 47.12 24.50 58.94
N LEU A 368 46.37 23.41 58.82
CA LEU A 368 45.88 22.65 59.96
C LEU A 368 47.05 22.09 60.78
N SER A 369 48.05 21.49 60.13
CA SER A 369 49.22 20.97 60.84
C SER A 369 50.04 22.07 61.55
N LEU A 370 50.14 23.27 60.98
CA LEU A 370 50.77 24.41 61.67
C LEU A 370 49.98 24.85 62.92
N VAL A 371 48.65 24.84 62.83
CA VAL A 371 47.77 25.15 63.96
C VAL A 371 47.92 24.09 65.05
N GLU A 372 47.89 22.79 64.70
CA GLU A 372 48.08 21.68 65.63
C GLU A 372 49.43 21.78 66.35
N ASN A 373 50.53 21.97 65.60
CA ASN A 373 51.86 22.17 66.19
C ASN A 373 51.92 23.37 67.13
N THR A 374 51.21 24.46 66.82
CA THR A 374 51.18 25.65 67.68
C THR A 374 50.38 25.38 68.95
N ALA A 375 49.25 24.67 68.84
CA ALA A 375 48.43 24.25 69.97
C ALA A 375 49.22 23.34 70.92
N GLU A 376 49.97 22.37 70.39
CA GLU A 376 50.83 21.48 71.18
C GLU A 376 51.92 22.26 71.94
N LYS A 377 52.58 23.23 71.28
CA LYS A 377 53.58 24.09 71.94
C LYS A 377 52.98 24.94 73.06
N ILE A 378 51.79 25.53 72.84
CA ILE A 378 51.08 26.29 73.86
C ILE A 378 50.72 25.37 75.05
N GLN A 379 50.23 24.17 74.75
CA GLN A 379 49.90 23.18 75.78
C GLN A 379 51.13 22.80 76.60
N SER A 380 52.26 22.50 75.97
CA SER A 380 53.52 22.19 76.68
C SER A 380 53.95 23.36 77.58
N SER A 381 53.96 24.59 77.06
CA SER A 381 54.36 25.76 77.85
C SER A 381 53.43 26.02 79.03
N LEU A 382 52.12 25.81 78.86
CA LEU A 382 51.15 25.89 79.95
C LEU A 382 51.40 24.80 81.00
N GLN A 383 51.68 23.57 80.59
CA GLN A 383 52.01 22.48 81.51
C GLN A 383 53.29 22.76 82.31
N ASP A 384 54.33 23.30 81.66
CA ASP A 384 55.57 23.70 82.33
C ASP A 384 55.32 24.81 83.37
N LYS A 385 54.53 25.83 83.00
CA LYS A 385 54.15 26.90 83.93
C LYS A 385 53.33 26.37 85.10
N ILE A 386 52.32 25.54 84.87
CA ILE A 386 51.51 24.92 85.92
C ILE A 386 52.40 24.10 86.86
N THR A 387 53.30 23.29 86.31
CA THR A 387 54.25 22.49 87.10
C THR A 387 55.13 23.38 87.98
N SER A 388 55.66 24.47 87.42
CA SER A 388 56.48 25.43 88.20
C SER A 388 55.72 26.12 89.33
N ILE A 389 54.44 26.44 89.12
CA ILE A 389 53.58 27.04 90.16
C ILE A 389 53.34 26.02 91.26
N ILE A 390 53.01 24.77 90.90
CA ILE A 390 52.79 23.68 91.86
C ILE A 390 54.04 23.43 92.71
N THR A 391 55.23 23.38 92.10
CA THR A 391 56.49 23.14 92.83
C THR A 391 56.85 24.30 93.75
N ASN A 392 56.71 25.54 93.30
CA ASN A 392 56.94 26.73 94.14
C ASN A 392 55.98 26.75 95.33
N GLN A 393 54.68 26.52 95.09
CA GLN A 393 53.68 26.49 96.15
C GLN A 393 53.90 25.33 97.13
N ALA A 394 54.40 24.18 96.66
CA ALA A 394 54.79 23.07 97.54
C ALA A 394 55.99 23.44 98.45
N SER A 395 56.97 24.18 97.92
CA SER A 395 58.11 24.67 98.69
C SER A 395 57.68 25.68 99.76
N GLU A 396 56.88 26.69 99.38
CA GLU A 396 56.33 27.68 100.32
C GLU A 396 55.52 27.02 101.44
N ASN A 397 54.66 26.05 101.08
CA ASN A 397 53.90 25.28 102.06
C ASN A 397 54.80 24.47 102.99
N SER A 398 55.94 23.95 102.52
CA SER A 398 56.93 23.26 103.36
C SER A 398 57.53 24.20 104.40
N ASP A 399 57.88 25.43 103.98
CA ASP A 399 58.46 26.42 104.89
C ASP A 399 57.44 26.96 105.89
N ILE A 400 56.18 27.18 105.48
CA ILE A 400 55.07 27.48 106.39
C ILE A 400 54.92 26.36 107.43
N ARG A 401 54.95 25.08 107.03
CA ARG A 401 54.87 23.95 107.97
C ARG A 401 56.02 23.95 108.98
N LYS A 402 57.26 24.23 108.56
CA LYS A 402 58.42 24.33 109.47
C LYS A 402 58.24 25.47 110.48
N LEU A 403 57.77 26.64 110.03
CA LEU A 403 57.49 27.78 110.92
C LEU A 403 56.39 27.46 111.93
N ILE A 404 55.28 26.85 111.48
CA ILE A 404 54.22 26.37 112.36
C ILE A 404 54.81 25.42 113.41
N HIS A 405 55.58 24.41 113.00
CA HIS A 405 56.17 23.44 113.93
C HIS A 405 57.08 24.10 114.98
N LYS A 406 57.95 25.03 114.57
CA LYS A 406 58.82 25.79 115.49
C LYS A 406 58.01 26.62 116.48
N ASN A 407 56.95 27.28 116.02
CA ASN A 407 56.08 28.06 116.89
C ASN A 407 55.28 27.19 117.86
N THR A 408 54.80 26.01 117.41
CA THR A 408 54.16 25.01 118.28
C THR A 408 55.12 24.58 119.38
N GLN A 409 56.35 24.16 119.05
CA GLN A 409 57.37 23.78 120.05
C GLN A 409 57.65 24.89 121.06
N LYS A 410 57.79 26.14 120.60
CA LYS A 410 58.02 27.29 121.49
C LYS A 410 56.83 27.53 122.43
N THR A 411 55.61 27.38 121.91
CA THR A 411 54.38 27.51 122.70
C THR A 411 54.28 26.40 123.74
N ASP A 412 54.55 25.15 123.35
CA ASP A 412 54.56 23.99 124.25
C ASP A 412 55.61 24.14 125.36
N ALA A 413 56.82 24.61 125.02
CA ALA A 413 57.88 24.87 126.00
C ALA A 413 57.47 25.95 127.01
N SER A 414 56.84 27.04 126.53
CA SER A 414 56.34 28.11 127.39
C SER A 414 55.19 27.64 128.29
N LEU A 415 54.31 26.79 127.77
CA LEU A 415 53.19 26.20 128.51
C LEU A 415 53.70 25.23 129.59
N ASN A 416 54.74 24.47 129.30
CA ASN A 416 55.42 23.61 130.28
C ASN A 416 56.12 24.41 131.39
N ASP A 417 56.86 25.47 131.06
CA ASP A 417 57.47 26.37 132.06
C ASP A 417 56.41 26.99 132.98
N LEU A 418 55.30 27.47 132.39
CA LEU A 418 54.17 28.00 133.16
C LEU A 418 53.53 26.92 134.04
N SER A 419 53.33 25.71 133.52
CA SER A 419 52.80 24.57 134.27
C SER A 419 53.70 24.21 135.46
N GLN A 420 55.03 24.23 135.28
CA GLN A 420 55.99 23.99 136.35
C GLN A 420 55.99 25.10 137.41
N LYS A 421 55.91 26.36 136.99
CA LYS A 421 55.74 27.50 137.91
C LYS A 421 54.45 27.39 138.72
N VAL A 422 53.34 27.03 138.09
CA VAL A 422 52.05 26.80 138.78
C VAL A 422 52.18 25.66 139.80
N ALA A 423 52.86 24.56 139.45
CA ALA A 423 53.12 23.46 140.38
C ALA A 423 53.99 23.90 141.58
N SER A 424 55.09 24.62 141.34
CA SER A 424 55.96 25.14 142.40
C SER A 424 55.21 26.09 143.33
N ASN A 425 54.43 27.04 142.78
CA ASN A 425 53.61 27.95 143.56
C ASN A 425 52.56 27.19 144.40
N ASN A 426 52.02 26.09 143.88
CA ASN A 426 51.08 25.25 144.61
C ASN A 426 51.77 24.52 145.78
N ASP A 427 53.01 24.04 145.59
CA ASP A 427 53.81 23.42 146.64
C ASP A 427 54.23 24.44 147.72
N GLU A 428 54.66 25.64 147.32
CA GLU A 428 54.94 26.75 148.24
C GLU A 428 53.69 27.10 149.07
N MET A 429 52.53 27.22 148.43
CA MET A 429 51.27 27.49 149.12
C MET A 429 50.89 26.37 150.11
N LYS A 430 51.23 25.11 149.80
CA LYS A 430 51.07 23.98 150.73
C LYS A 430 51.98 24.11 151.96
N SER A 431 53.24 24.52 151.78
CA SER A 431 54.19 24.78 152.87
C SER A 431 53.76 25.95 153.75
N VAL A 432 53.30 27.05 153.14
CA VAL A 432 52.73 28.19 153.87
C VAL A 432 51.49 27.76 154.66
N ASN A 433 50.59 26.97 154.07
CA ASN A 433 49.43 26.42 154.77
C ASN A 433 49.83 25.54 155.97
N GLN A 434 50.88 24.71 155.84
CA GLN A 434 51.44 23.96 156.97
C GLN A 434 52.01 24.89 158.05
N SER A 435 52.77 25.92 157.66
CA SER A 435 53.33 26.91 158.60
C SER A 435 52.24 27.67 159.34
N ILE A 436 51.16 28.07 158.64
CA ILE A 436 49.96 28.66 159.25
C ILE A 436 49.34 27.67 160.26
N SER A 437 49.25 26.37 159.94
CA SER A 437 48.72 25.39 160.90
C SER A 437 49.60 25.22 162.15
N VAL A 438 50.93 25.28 162.00
CA VAL A 438 51.88 25.22 163.13
C VAL A 438 51.76 26.47 163.99
N LEU A 439 51.73 27.66 163.39
CA LEU A 439 51.53 28.92 164.11
C LEU A 439 50.17 28.97 164.83
N GLN A 440 49.10 28.47 164.19
CA GLN A 440 47.79 28.33 164.84
C GLN A 440 47.88 27.38 166.06
N GLN A 441 48.65 26.29 165.98
CA GLN A 441 48.89 25.39 167.09
C GLN A 441 49.72 26.04 168.21
N GLN A 442 50.78 26.77 167.87
CA GLN A 442 51.57 27.54 168.84
C GLN A 442 50.75 28.65 169.52
N LEU A 443 49.88 29.34 168.79
CA LEU A 443 48.94 30.30 169.37
C LEU A 443 47.96 29.64 170.34
N LYS A 444 47.46 28.44 170.03
CA LYS A 444 46.66 27.64 170.97
C LYS A 444 47.46 27.32 172.24
N ILE A 445 48.72 26.87 172.13
CA ILE A 445 49.59 26.58 173.27
C ILE A 445 49.93 27.85 174.08
N SER A 446 50.29 28.94 173.42
CA SER A 446 50.60 30.22 174.06
C SER A 446 49.39 30.79 174.81
N ARG A 447 48.18 30.69 174.25
CA ARG A 447 46.94 31.01 174.98
C ARG A 447 46.77 30.13 176.23
N ILE A 448 47.06 28.83 176.15
CA ILE A 448 47.02 27.93 177.32
C ILE A 448 48.06 28.34 178.38
N VAL A 449 49.31 28.62 177.99
CA VAL A 449 50.39 29.05 178.90
C VAL A 449 50.08 30.41 179.54
N ALA A 450 49.57 31.38 178.78
CA ALA A 450 49.19 32.69 179.28
C ALA A 450 48.07 32.59 180.33
N VAL A 451 47.06 31.74 180.10
CA VAL A 451 46.02 31.43 181.09
C VAL A 451 46.64 30.77 182.34
N GLY A 452 47.61 29.86 182.17
CA GLY A 452 48.37 29.26 183.26
C GLY A 452 49.14 30.30 184.11
N ILE A 453 49.93 31.17 183.49
CA ILE A 453 50.67 32.24 184.19
C ILE A 453 49.71 33.20 184.88
N PHE A 454 48.61 33.59 184.22
CA PHE A 454 47.60 34.46 184.82
C PHE A 454 46.97 33.82 186.06
N SER A 455 46.69 32.52 186.02
CA SER A 455 46.20 31.79 187.20
C SER A 455 47.21 31.76 188.35
N VAL A 456 48.50 31.55 188.07
CA VAL A 456 49.58 31.61 189.08
C VAL A 456 49.73 33.01 189.67
N LEU A 457 49.68 34.05 188.84
CA LEU A 457 49.73 35.44 189.30
C LEU A 457 48.54 35.80 190.17
N VAL A 458 47.33 35.35 189.81
CA VAL A 458 46.12 35.54 190.64
C VAL A 458 46.28 34.84 191.98
N ILE A 459 46.80 33.60 192.01
CA ILE A 459 47.09 32.89 193.27
C ILE A 459 48.12 33.64 194.12
N LEU A 460 49.20 34.13 193.51
CA LEU A 460 50.24 34.90 194.19
C LEU A 460 49.68 36.21 194.77
N MET A 461 48.81 36.88 194.03
CA MET A 461 48.17 38.14 194.45
C MET A 461 47.20 37.92 195.61
N ILE A 462 46.45 36.81 195.59
CA ILE A 462 45.61 36.38 196.72
C ILE A 462 46.47 36.09 197.96
N LEU A 463 47.59 35.37 197.80
CA LEU A 463 48.50 35.07 198.92
C LEU A 463 49.09 36.34 199.54
N ILE A 464 49.50 37.32 198.74
CA ILE A 464 49.99 38.62 199.23
C ILE A 464 48.89 39.41 199.96
N LEU A 465 47.66 39.43 199.43
CA LEU A 465 46.53 40.13 200.05
C LEU A 465 46.06 39.50 201.38
N SER A 466 46.30 38.19 201.57
CA SER A 466 45.92 37.48 202.80
C SER A 466 46.84 37.75 204.01
N GLY A 467 47.90 38.53 203.86
CA GLY A 467 48.74 38.96 205.01
C GLY A 467 49.65 37.87 205.59
N VAL A 468 49.90 36.77 204.88
CA VAL A 468 50.80 35.69 205.36
C VAL A 468 52.28 36.10 205.32
N LEU A 469 52.63 37.14 204.55
CA LEU A 469 53.91 37.85 204.66
C LEU A 469 53.66 39.25 205.23
N GLY A 470 53.58 39.34 206.57
CA GLY A 470 53.39 40.58 207.33
C GLY A 470 52.75 40.33 208.68
#